data_AF-A0A432SNK0-F1
#
_entry.id   AF-A0A432SNK0-F1
#
_cell.length_a   1.000
_cell.length_b   1.000
_cell.length_c   1.000
_cell.angle_alpha   90.00
_cell.angle_beta   90.00
_cell.angle_gamma   90.00
#
_symmetry.space_group_name_H-M   'P 1'
#
loop_
_entity.id
_entity.type
_entity.pdbx_description
1 polymer ?
#
loop_
_entity_poly.entity_id
_entity_poly.type
_entity_poly.pdbx_seq_one_letter_code
_entity_poly.pdbx_strand_id
1 'polypeptide(L)'
;VGPMDEDLFELSLAEIREKNIPQMPHTLREALEGLIADHSFLTPVMTEEFIDTYQHYQFERQVWPDEARPTAFEYLSTYSC
;
A
#
# COMPACT_ATOMS: atom_id res chain seq x y z
N VAL A 1 -0.99 6.30 -19.32
CA VAL A 1 -1.79 7.47 -18.85
C VAL A 1 -0.94 8.69 -19.11
N GLY A 2 -1.41 9.62 -19.94
CA GLY A 2 -0.71 10.89 -20.18
C GLY A 2 -0.84 11.83 -18.97
N PRO A 3 -0.23 13.03 -18.99
CA PRO A 3 -0.53 14.04 -17.98
C PRO A 3 -2.05 14.33 -17.95
N MET A 4 -2.61 14.47 -16.75
CA MET A 4 -4.01 14.81 -16.53
C MET A 4 -4.13 16.28 -16.13
N ASP A 5 -4.98 17.02 -16.84
CA ASP A 5 -5.27 18.44 -16.59
C ASP A 5 -6.52 18.65 -15.70
N GLU A 6 -7.18 17.56 -15.29
CA GLU A 6 -8.36 17.54 -14.42
C GLU A 6 -7.93 17.45 -12.93
N ASP A 7 -8.76 17.94 -12.01
CA ASP A 7 -8.54 17.75 -10.56
C ASP A 7 -8.82 16.29 -10.17
N LEU A 8 -7.76 15.58 -9.77
CA LEU A 8 -7.82 14.16 -9.41
C LEU A 8 -8.63 13.88 -8.14
N PHE A 9 -8.82 14.88 -7.26
CA PHE A 9 -9.58 14.70 -6.02
C PHE A 9 -11.10 14.76 -6.23
N GLU A 10 -11.56 15.34 -7.34
CA GLU A 10 -12.98 15.42 -7.69
C GLU A 10 -13.49 14.14 -8.37
N LEU A 11 -12.58 13.29 -8.85
CA LEU A 11 -12.93 12.03 -9.50
C LEU A 11 -13.55 11.04 -8.52
N SER A 12 -14.65 10.42 -8.92
CA SER A 12 -15.26 9.33 -8.15
C SER A 12 -14.49 8.01 -8.33
N LEU A 13 -14.58 7.11 -7.34
CA LEU A 13 -13.96 5.79 -7.44
C LEU A 13 -14.45 4.96 -8.65
N ALA A 14 -15.68 5.21 -9.12
CA ALA A 14 -16.22 4.55 -10.31
C ALA A 14 -15.50 5.02 -11.57
N GLU A 15 -15.34 6.33 -11.74
CA GLU A 15 -14.63 6.92 -12.88
C GLU A 15 -13.15 6.52 -12.90
N ILE A 16 -12.50 6.47 -11.74
CA ILE A 16 -11.10 6.05 -11.65
C ILE A 16 -10.93 4.59 -12.13
N ARG A 17 -11.89 3.71 -11.79
CA ARG A 17 -11.90 2.31 -12.25
C ARG A 17 -12.22 2.21 -13.74
N GLU A 18 -13.20 2.96 -14.24
CA GLU A 18 -13.58 2.98 -15.66
C GLU A 18 -12.43 3.49 -16.55
N LYS A 19 -11.74 4.56 -16.12
CA LYS A 19 -10.57 5.12 -16.80
C LYS A 19 -9.30 4.26 -16.60
N ASN A 20 -9.37 3.20 -15.80
CA ASN A 20 -8.27 2.29 -15.46
C ASN A 20 -6.99 3.04 -15.04
N ILE A 21 -7.15 4.05 -14.18
CA ILE A 21 -6.03 4.86 -13.69
C ILE A 21 -5.32 4.07 -12.59
N PRO A 22 -4.00 3.84 -12.70
CA PRO A 22 -3.24 3.20 -11.63
C PRO A 22 -3.25 4.08 -10.38
N GLN A 23 -3.56 3.49 -9.24
CA GLN A 23 -3.57 4.16 -7.94
C GLN A 23 -2.34 3.78 -7.12
N MET A 24 -2.04 4.60 -6.12
CA MET A 24 -1.08 4.22 -5.10
C MET A 24 -1.63 3.04 -4.27
N PRO A 25 -0.75 2.17 -3.75
CA PRO A 25 -1.17 1.11 -2.83
C PRO A 25 -1.87 1.71 -1.61
N HIS A 26 -2.93 1.05 -1.15
CA HIS A 26 -3.77 1.55 -0.06
C HIS A 26 -3.23 1.23 1.33
N THR A 27 -2.28 0.29 1.41
CA THR A 27 -1.65 -0.13 2.66
C THR A 27 -0.14 -0.30 2.48
N LEU A 28 0.59 -0.24 3.60
CA LEU A 28 2.02 -0.54 3.59
C LEU A 28 2.28 -2.00 3.21
N ARG A 29 1.40 -2.93 3.60
CA ARG A 29 1.46 -4.34 3.18
C ARG A 29 1.49 -4.48 1.66
N GLU A 30 0.52 -3.85 1.00
CA GLU A 30 0.39 -3.91 -0.46
C GLU A 30 1.62 -3.29 -1.16
N ALA A 31 2.15 -2.20 -0.62
CA ALA A 31 3.38 -1.60 -1.13
C ALA A 31 4.60 -2.55 -1.00
N LEU A 32 4.72 -3.27 0.11
CA LEU A 32 5.79 -4.26 0.32
C LEU A 32 5.60 -5.50 -0.57
N GLU A 33 4.38 -5.96 -0.77
CA GLU A 33 4.07 -7.04 -1.71
C GLU A 33 4.40 -6.65 -3.16
N GLY A 34 4.13 -5.38 -3.54
CA GLY A 34 4.56 -4.82 -4.81
C GLY A 34 6.08 -4.77 -4.96
N LEU A 35 6.80 -4.37 -3.90
CA LEU A 35 8.26 -4.42 -3.87
C LEU A 35 8.78 -5.85 -4.06
N ILE A 36 8.18 -6.84 -3.41
CA ILE A 36 8.56 -8.26 -3.57
C ILE A 36 8.34 -8.71 -5.00
N ALA A 37 7.18 -8.38 -5.58
CA ALA A 37 6.81 -8.80 -6.92
C ALA A 37 7.68 -8.18 -8.03
N ASP A 38 8.14 -6.93 -7.86
CA ASP A 38 8.98 -6.24 -8.83
C ASP A 38 10.08 -5.40 -8.14
N HIS A 39 11.21 -6.03 -7.84
CA HIS A 39 12.42 -5.35 -7.31
C HIS A 39 13.64 -5.50 -8.22
N SER A 40 13.48 -6.06 -9.42
CA SER A 40 14.60 -6.35 -10.34
C SER A 40 15.40 -5.09 -10.72
N PHE A 41 14.73 -3.93 -10.75
CA PHE A 41 15.35 -2.64 -11.02
C PHE A 41 16.21 -2.11 -9.87
N LEU A 42 16.04 -2.62 -8.65
CA LEU A 42 16.80 -2.23 -7.46
C LEU A 42 18.07 -3.06 -7.25
N THR A 43 18.09 -4.29 -7.75
CA THR A 43 19.20 -5.25 -7.60
C THR A 43 20.60 -4.72 -7.94
N PRO A 44 20.80 -3.80 -8.91
CA PRO A 44 22.13 -3.24 -9.20
C PRO A 44 22.73 -2.38 -8.07
N VAL A 45 21.90 -1.86 -7.16
CA VAL A 45 22.31 -0.95 -6.07
C VAL A 45 22.00 -1.53 -4.69
N MET A 46 20.89 -2.23 -4.58
CA MET A 46 20.42 -2.89 -3.36
C MET A 46 20.61 -4.40 -3.50
N THR A 47 21.29 -5.01 -2.54
CA THR A 47 21.47 -6.46 -2.54
C THR A 47 20.15 -7.18 -2.24
N GLU A 48 20.01 -8.42 -2.71
CA GLU A 48 18.85 -9.26 -2.37
C GLU A 48 18.68 -9.41 -0.85
N GLU A 49 19.78 -9.63 -0.13
CA GLU A 49 19.78 -9.69 1.34
C GLU A 49 19.23 -8.41 2.00
N PHE A 50 19.55 -7.23 1.45
CA PHE A 50 19.02 -5.98 1.97
C PHE A 50 17.50 -5.88 1.77
N ILE A 51 17.02 -6.25 0.58
CA ILE A 51 15.58 -6.19 0.24
C ILE A 51 14.80 -7.17 1.13
N ASP A 52 15.30 -8.40 1.29
CA ASP A 52 14.71 -9.42 2.16
C ASP A 52 14.74 -9.02 3.63
N THR A 53 15.81 -8.39 4.10
CA THR A 53 15.88 -7.90 5.49
C THR A 53 14.90 -6.74 5.69
N TYR A 54 14.80 -5.83 4.72
CA TYR A 54 13.95 -4.66 4.80
C TYR A 54 12.45 -5.01 4.83
N GLN A 55 12.00 -5.93 3.97
CA GLN A 55 10.60 -6.38 4.00
C GLN A 55 10.25 -6.98 5.38
N HIS A 56 11.08 -7.89 5.91
CA HIS A 56 10.80 -8.56 7.18
C HIS A 56 10.75 -7.55 8.33
N TYR A 57 11.72 -6.63 8.35
CA TYR A 57 11.76 -5.56 9.32
C TYR A 57 10.49 -4.68 9.30
N GLN A 58 10.02 -4.32 8.11
CA GLN A 58 8.84 -3.46 7.95
C GLN A 58 7.54 -4.19 8.30
N PHE A 59 7.43 -5.48 7.96
CA PHE A 59 6.30 -6.32 8.37
C PHE A 59 6.21 -6.46 9.89
N GLU A 60 7.32 -6.80 10.54
CA GLU A 60 7.38 -6.97 12.00
C GLU A 60 7.12 -5.68 12.76
N ARG A 61 7.68 -4.57 12.27
CA ARG A 61 7.64 -3.29 13.01
C ARG A 61 6.35 -2.50 12.79
N GLN A 62 5.78 -2.55 11.59
CA GLN A 62 4.68 -1.66 11.21
C GLN A 62 3.42 -2.42 10.83
N VAL A 63 3.51 -3.33 9.86
CA VAL A 63 2.32 -3.98 9.29
C VAL A 63 1.59 -4.85 10.33
N TRP A 64 2.28 -5.82 10.93
CA TRP A 64 1.62 -6.74 11.87
C TRP A 64 1.11 -6.03 13.13
N PRO A 65 1.84 -5.06 13.73
CA PRO A 65 1.32 -4.31 14.85
C PRO A 65 0.09 -3.47 14.53
N ASP A 66 -0.02 -2.91 13.33
CA ASP A 66 -1.18 -2.12 12.91
C ASP A 66 -2.40 -3.03 12.70
N GLU A 67 -2.23 -4.12 11.94
CA GLU A 67 -3.31 -5.05 11.61
C GLU A 67 -3.82 -5.87 12.82
N ALA A 68 -2.98 -6.11 13.82
CA ALA A 68 -3.33 -6.92 14.99
C ALA A 68 -4.00 -6.12 16.12
N ARG A 69 -3.97 -4.79 16.08
CA ARG A 69 -4.46 -3.93 17.17
C ARG A 69 -5.83 -3.35 16.81
N PRO A 70 -6.85 -3.54 17.67
CA PRO A 70 -8.14 -2.90 17.46
C PRO A 70 -8.00 -1.38 17.38
N THR A 71 -8.67 -0.78 16.41
CA THR A 71 -8.69 0.68 16.27
C THR A 71 -9.79 1.30 17.11
N ALA A 72 -9.62 2.54 17.56
CA ALA A 72 -10.65 3.23 18.34
C ALA A 72 -11.96 3.41 17.53
N PHE A 73 -11.87 3.50 16.21
CA PHE A 73 -13.03 3.60 15.33
C PHE A 73 -13.84 2.30 15.31
N GLU A 74 -13.17 1.14 15.34
CA GLU A 74 -13.85 -0.16 15.44
C GLU A 74 -14.67 -0.29 16.72
N TYR A 75 -14.22 0.32 17.83
CA TYR A 75 -15.05 0.37 19.03
C TYR A 75 -16.35 1.14 18.77
N LEU A 76 -16.30 2.28 18.11
CA LEU A 76 -17.51 3.04 17.77
C LEU A 76 -18.44 2.27 16.82
N SER A 77 -17.89 1.62 15.78
CA SER A 77 -18.68 0.96 14.75
C SER A 77 -19.19 -0.43 15.15
N THR A 78 -18.43 -1.15 15.97
CA THR A 78 -18.56 -2.61 16.15
C THR A 78 -18.81 -3.00 17.62
N TYR A 79 -18.78 -2.07 18.58
CA TYR A 79 -19.00 -2.43 19.99
C TYR A 79 -20.42 -2.95 20.30
N SER A 80 -21.43 -2.50 19.56
CA SER A 80 -22.85 -2.85 19.78
C SER A 80 -23.52 -3.45 18.54
N CYS A 81 -22.72 -3.92 17.58
CA CYS A 81 -23.20 -4.55 16.35
C CYS A 81 -23.60 -6.02 16.56
#